data_AF-A0A376FJS5-F1
#
_entry.id   AF-A0A376FJS5-F1
#
_cell.length_a   1.000
_cell.length_b   1.000
_cell.length_c   1.000
_cell.angle_alpha   90.00
_cell.angle_beta   90.00
_cell.angle_gamma   90.00
#
_symmetry.space_group_name_H-M   'P 1'
#
loop_
_entity.id
_entity.type
_entity.pdbx_description
1 polymer ?
#
loop_
_entity_poly.entity_id
_entity_poly.type
_entity_poly.pdbx_seq_one_letter_code
_entity_poly.pdbx_strand_id
1 'polypeptide(L)'
;MNISNSQVKGLQHSARSGLRSLYRPEPQTAVEWADENYYLPKESAYQEGRWETLPFQRAIMNAMGNDYIREVNVVKSARVGYSKMLLGVYAYFIQHKQRNSLIWLPTDVMQKTS
;
A
#
# COMPACT_ATOMS: atom_id res chain seq x y z
N MET A 1 46.56 16.13 -9.25
CA MET A 1 45.17 16.04 -9.75
C MET A 1 44.24 16.45 -8.62
N ASN A 2 43.42 17.49 -8.81
CA ASN A 2 42.47 17.95 -7.80
C ASN A 2 41.05 17.63 -8.31
N ILE A 3 40.29 16.85 -7.57
CA ILE A 3 38.91 16.47 -7.94
C ILE A 3 38.03 17.71 -7.77
N SER A 4 37.23 18.05 -8.78
CA SER A 4 36.31 19.18 -8.71
C SER A 4 35.06 18.85 -7.89
N ASN A 5 34.43 19.87 -7.30
CA ASN A 5 33.17 19.70 -6.55
C ASN A 5 32.04 19.08 -7.39
N SER A 6 32.03 19.30 -8.72
CA SER A 6 31.04 18.67 -9.60
C SER A 6 31.30 17.18 -9.77
N GLN A 7 32.57 16.75 -9.85
CA GLN A 7 32.95 15.34 -9.89
C GLN A 7 32.61 14.63 -8.58
N VAL A 8 32.83 15.27 -7.43
CA VAL A 8 32.39 14.73 -6.13
C VAL A 8 30.87 14.55 -6.08
N LYS A 9 30.09 15.55 -6.51
CA LYS A 9 28.63 15.46 -6.54
C LYS A 9 28.12 14.35 -7.47
N GLY A 10 28.75 14.21 -8.64
CA GLY A 10 28.44 13.12 -9.59
C GLY A 10 28.68 11.75 -8.97
N LEU A 11 29.85 11.57 -8.32
CA LEU A 11 30.19 10.32 -7.63
C LEU A 11 29.17 10.00 -6.51
N GLN A 12 28.83 10.98 -5.68
CA GLN A 12 27.85 10.81 -4.61
C GLN A 12 26.46 10.43 -5.14
N HIS A 13 26.04 11.03 -6.26
CA HIS A 13 24.77 10.70 -6.90
C HIS A 13 24.78 9.24 -7.42
N SER A 14 25.81 8.86 -8.17
CA SER A 14 25.93 7.49 -8.70
C SER A 14 26.02 6.46 -7.59
N ALA A 15 26.77 6.74 -6.52
CA ALA A 15 26.86 5.86 -5.35
C ALA A 15 25.49 5.70 -4.66
N ARG A 16 24.76 6.79 -4.41
CA ARG A 16 23.42 6.74 -3.81
C ARG A 16 22.43 5.97 -4.67
N SER A 17 22.44 6.20 -5.98
CA SER A 17 21.57 5.50 -6.93
C SER A 17 21.89 4.00 -6.99
N GLY A 18 23.18 3.63 -6.98
CA GLY A 18 23.61 2.23 -6.95
C GLY A 18 23.26 1.50 -5.65
N LEU A 19 23.34 2.20 -4.50
CA LEU A 19 22.99 1.64 -3.19
C LEU A 19 21.49 1.57 -2.93
N ARG A 20 20.65 2.20 -3.75
CA ARG A 20 19.19 2.22 -3.56
C ARG A 20 18.56 0.82 -3.60
N SER A 21 19.15 -0.13 -4.31
CA SER A 21 18.68 -1.53 -4.36
C SER A 21 18.85 -2.27 -3.02
N LEU A 22 19.77 -1.80 -2.18
CA LEU A 22 20.02 -2.35 -0.84
C LEU A 22 19.10 -1.75 0.22
N TYR A 23 18.37 -0.68 -0.12
CA TYR A 23 17.41 -0.08 0.80
C TYR A 23 16.23 -1.02 1.01
N ARG A 24 16.01 -1.40 2.26
CA ARG A 24 14.81 -2.11 2.71
C ARG A 24 14.12 -1.23 3.75
N PRO A 25 12.83 -0.86 3.57
CA PRO A 25 12.08 -0.14 4.58
C PRO A 25 11.97 -0.98 5.87
N GLU A 26 11.78 -0.32 7.01
CA GLU A 26 11.61 -1.02 8.28
C GLU A 26 10.42 -1.99 8.21
N PRO A 27 10.52 -3.16 8.87
CA PRO A 27 9.41 -4.10 8.92
C PRO A 27 8.22 -3.47 9.65
N GLN A 28 7.15 -3.20 8.90
CA GLN A 28 5.88 -2.71 9.42
C GLN A 28 4.77 -3.62 8.90
N THR A 29 3.72 -3.77 9.70
CA THR A 29 2.47 -4.39 9.26
C THR A 29 1.70 -3.47 8.31
N ALA A 30 0.76 -4.03 7.56
CA ALA A 30 -0.05 -3.24 6.64
C ALA A 30 -0.90 -2.18 7.38
N VAL A 31 -1.35 -2.49 8.60
CA VAL A 31 -2.11 -1.56 9.45
C VAL A 31 -1.24 -0.41 9.94
N GLU A 32 -0.07 -0.70 10.52
CA GLU A 32 0.84 0.34 11.02
C GLU A 32 1.22 1.30 9.90
N TRP A 33 1.57 0.77 8.73
CA TRP A 33 1.91 1.60 7.59
C TRP A 33 0.73 2.47 7.13
N ALA A 34 -0.48 1.90 7.07
CA ALA A 34 -1.67 2.64 6.63
C ALA A 34 -2.06 3.75 7.61
N ASP A 35 -2.05 3.47 8.92
CA ASP A 35 -2.37 4.46 9.95
C ASP A 35 -1.35 5.64 9.95
N GLU A 36 -0.09 5.38 9.56
CA GLU A 36 0.95 6.42 9.47
C GLU A 36 0.95 7.21 8.15
N ASN A 37 0.67 6.55 7.02
CA ASN A 37 0.98 7.10 5.68
C ASN A 37 -0.24 7.23 4.76
N TYR A 38 -1.35 6.52 5.02
CA TYR A 38 -2.47 6.49 4.09
C TYR A 38 -3.42 7.67 4.33
N TYR A 39 -3.58 8.52 3.31
CA TYR A 39 -4.47 9.69 3.34
C TYR A 39 -5.64 9.49 2.39
N LEU A 40 -6.84 9.86 2.85
CA LEU A 40 -8.07 9.77 2.07
C LEU A 40 -8.42 11.15 1.50
N PRO A 41 -8.26 11.35 0.18
CA PRO A 41 -8.55 12.63 -0.46
C PRO A 41 -10.06 12.89 -0.51
N LYS A 42 -10.41 14.17 -0.39
CA LYS A 42 -11.79 14.68 -0.28
C LYS A 42 -12.70 14.25 -1.43
N GLU A 43 -12.15 14.10 -2.64
CA GLU A 43 -12.90 13.70 -3.82
C GLU A 43 -13.38 12.24 -3.77
N SER A 44 -12.70 11.39 -3.01
CA SER A 44 -12.94 9.94 -2.95
C SER A 44 -13.55 9.47 -1.63
N ALA A 45 -13.75 10.38 -0.67
CA ALA A 45 -14.09 10.05 0.69
C ALA A 45 -15.14 11.00 1.28
N TYR A 46 -16.19 10.43 1.88
CA TYR A 46 -17.16 11.18 2.68
C TYR A 46 -16.54 11.89 3.88
N GLN A 47 -15.47 11.31 4.43
CA GLN A 47 -14.68 11.86 5.52
C GLN A 47 -13.24 11.97 5.03
N GLU A 48 -12.81 13.21 4.83
CA GLU A 48 -11.44 13.56 4.49
C GLU A 48 -10.55 13.40 5.72
N GLY A 49 -9.33 12.89 5.52
CA GLY A 49 -8.33 12.84 6.57
C GLY A 49 -7.39 11.67 6.46
N ARG A 50 -6.58 11.52 7.52
CA ARG A 50 -5.73 10.35 7.69
C ARG A 50 -6.59 9.11 7.90
N TRP A 51 -6.15 8.00 7.32
CA TRP A 51 -6.72 6.71 7.58
C TRP A 51 -6.59 6.36 9.06
N GLU A 52 -7.66 5.82 9.64
CA GLU A 52 -7.64 5.22 10.97
C GLU A 52 -8.26 3.83 10.86
N THR A 53 -7.47 2.81 11.17
CA THR A 53 -7.91 1.42 11.09
C THR A 53 -8.89 1.11 12.23
N LEU A 54 -10.14 0.84 11.87
CA LEU A 54 -11.16 0.40 12.83
C LEU A 54 -10.82 -0.98 13.42
N PRO A 55 -11.24 -1.29 14.65
CA PRO A 55 -10.85 -2.53 15.33
C PRO A 55 -11.06 -3.82 14.51
N PHE A 56 -12.19 -3.95 13.83
CA PHE A 56 -12.49 -5.13 13.00
C PHE A 56 -11.64 -5.21 11.73
N GLN A 57 -11.15 -4.08 11.23
CA GLN A 57 -10.36 -3.99 10.01
C GLN A 57 -8.93 -4.47 10.22
N ARG A 58 -8.40 -4.33 11.45
CA ARG A 58 -6.99 -4.63 11.79
C ARG A 58 -6.59 -6.05 11.40
N ALA A 59 -7.37 -7.04 11.82
CA ALA A 59 -7.07 -8.44 11.53
C ALA A 59 -7.15 -8.74 10.03
N ILE A 60 -8.14 -8.17 9.34
CA ILE A 60 -8.33 -8.37 7.90
C ILE A 60 -7.17 -7.76 7.10
N MET A 61 -6.79 -6.51 7.39
CA MET A 61 -5.69 -5.81 6.72
C MET A 61 -4.34 -6.48 6.97
N ASN A 62 -4.05 -6.88 8.21
CA ASN A 62 -2.83 -7.60 8.51
C ASN A 62 -2.81 -9.00 7.90
N ALA A 63 -3.96 -9.67 7.81
CA ALA A 63 -4.06 -10.96 7.10
C ALA A 63 -3.75 -10.79 5.62
N MET A 64 -4.32 -9.77 4.96
CA MET A 64 -4.01 -9.46 3.56
C MET A 64 -2.52 -9.12 3.38
N GLY A 65 -1.93 -8.36 4.31
CA GLY A 65 -0.53 -7.94 4.25
C GLY A 65 0.51 -9.02 4.56
N ASN A 66 0.11 -10.19 5.05
CA ASN A 66 1.02 -11.22 5.56
C ASN A 66 1.49 -12.20 4.47
N ASP A 67 2.81 -12.40 4.33
CA ASP A 67 3.36 -13.33 3.31
C ASP A 67 3.05 -14.81 3.59
N TYR A 68 2.66 -15.18 4.81
CA TYR A 68 2.27 -16.55 5.16
C TYR A 68 0.82 -16.87 4.78
N ILE A 69 0.01 -15.87 4.41
CA ILE A 69 -1.39 -16.05 4.07
C ILE A 69 -1.55 -15.85 2.57
N ARG A 70 -1.93 -16.93 1.87
CA ARG A 70 -2.08 -16.92 0.41
C ARG A 70 -3.40 -16.29 -0.04
N GLU A 71 -4.46 -16.50 0.72
CA GLU A 71 -5.82 -16.12 0.33
C GLU A 71 -6.60 -15.63 1.55
N VAL A 72 -7.33 -14.53 1.39
CA VAL A 72 -8.18 -13.94 2.42
C VAL A 72 -9.57 -13.76 1.84
N ASN A 73 -10.53 -14.55 2.32
CA ASN A 73 -11.93 -14.48 1.94
C ASN A 73 -12.70 -13.66 2.99
N VAL A 74 -13.36 -12.59 2.55
CA VAL A 74 -14.09 -11.68 3.45
C VAL A 74 -15.53 -11.54 3.00
N VAL A 75 -16.46 -11.97 3.85
CA VAL A 75 -17.87 -11.58 3.74
C VAL A 75 -18.04 -10.24 4.44
N LYS A 76 -18.50 -9.22 3.69
CA LYS A 76 -18.60 -7.85 4.20
C LYS A 76 -20.01 -7.28 4.01
N SER A 77 -20.37 -6.37 4.90
CA SER A 77 -21.57 -5.53 4.76
C SER A 77 -21.33 -4.34 3.83
N ALA A 78 -22.40 -3.66 3.42
CA ALA A 78 -22.27 -2.45 2.60
C ALA A 78 -21.65 -1.28 3.39
N ARG A 79 -20.88 -0.42 2.71
CA ARG A 79 -20.31 0.83 3.23
C ARG A 79 -19.38 0.71 4.46
N VAL A 80 -18.82 -0.46 4.74
CA VAL A 80 -17.85 -0.67 5.85
C VAL A 80 -16.41 -0.23 5.56
N GLY A 81 -16.19 0.54 4.49
CA GLY A 81 -14.86 0.99 4.09
C GLY A 81 -13.99 -0.09 3.42
N TYR A 82 -14.55 -1.20 2.96
CA TYR A 82 -13.79 -2.33 2.39
C TYR A 82 -12.87 -1.93 1.24
N SER A 83 -13.37 -1.17 0.26
CA SER A 83 -12.55 -0.74 -0.88
C SER A 83 -11.37 0.13 -0.44
N LYS A 84 -11.54 0.94 0.61
CA LYS A 84 -10.46 1.77 1.15
C LYS A 84 -9.41 0.94 1.87
N MET A 85 -9.82 -0.09 2.63
CA MET A 85 -8.86 -1.05 3.21
C MET A 85 -8.02 -1.71 2.12
N LEU A 86 -8.67 -2.14 1.02
CA LEU A 86 -8.02 -2.83 -0.08
C LEU A 86 -7.00 -1.92 -0.79
N LEU A 87 -7.33 -0.64 -0.99
CA LEU A 87 -6.41 0.37 -1.52
C LEU A 87 -5.24 0.66 -0.56
N GLY A 88 -5.50 0.72 0.75
CA GLY A 88 -4.45 0.90 1.76
C GLY A 88 -3.43 -0.24 1.75
N VAL A 89 -3.91 -1.50 1.73
CA VAL A 89 -3.02 -2.67 1.63
C VAL A 89 -2.29 -2.72 0.28
N TYR A 90 -2.96 -2.34 -0.81
CA TYR A 90 -2.33 -2.26 -2.13
C TYR A 90 -1.18 -1.25 -2.15
N ALA A 91 -1.37 -0.08 -1.55
CA ALA A 91 -0.32 0.93 -1.43
C ALA A 91 0.86 0.44 -0.56
N TYR A 92 0.57 -0.29 0.53
CA TYR A 92 1.59 -0.98 1.33
C TYR A 92 2.40 -1.99 0.49
N PHE A 93 1.77 -2.77 -0.39
CA PHE A 93 2.50 -3.69 -1.26
C PHE A 93 3.43 -3.00 -2.26
N ILE A 94 3.03 -1.86 -2.80
CA ILE A 94 3.89 -1.06 -3.68
C ILE A 94 5.12 -0.58 -2.90
N GLN A 95 4.89 -0.01 -1.70
CA GLN A 95 5.94 0.62 -0.92
C GLN A 95 6.91 -0.39 -0.28
N HIS A 96 6.39 -1.43 0.37
CA HIS A 96 7.20 -2.33 1.23
C HIS A 96 7.63 -3.61 0.54
N LYS A 97 6.85 -4.08 -0.44
CA LYS A 97 7.06 -5.42 -1.03
C LYS A 97 7.40 -5.41 -2.51
N GLN A 98 7.28 -4.26 -3.19
CA GLN A 98 7.53 -4.10 -4.63
C GLN A 98 6.88 -5.22 -5.46
N ARG A 99 5.62 -5.56 -5.15
CA ARG A 99 4.90 -6.66 -5.79
C ARG A 99 4.08 -6.18 -6.98
N ASN A 100 4.08 -6.97 -8.05
CA ASN A 100 3.09 -6.83 -9.11
C ASN A 100 1.72 -7.24 -8.56
N SER A 101 0.82 -6.28 -8.49
CA SER A 101 -0.49 -6.43 -7.86
C SER A 101 -1.59 -6.05 -8.86
N LEU A 102 -2.73 -6.74 -8.81
CA LEU A 102 -3.88 -6.49 -9.68
C LEU A 102 -5.14 -6.39 -8.83
N ILE A 103 -5.93 -5.34 -9.06
CA ILE A 103 -7.30 -5.23 -8.55
C ILE A 103 -8.22 -5.43 -9.73
N TRP A 104 -9.06 -6.46 -9.67
CA TRP A 104 -10.08 -6.73 -10.66
C TRP A 104 -11.46 -6.68 -10.00
N LEU A 105 -12.41 -6.06 -10.68
CA LEU A 105 -13.82 -6.08 -10.31
C LEU A 105 -14.55 -6.91 -11.37
N PRO A 106 -15.18 -8.04 -11.01
CA PRO A 106 -16.08 -8.68 -11.94
C PRO A 106 -17.22 -7.72 -12.29
N THR A 107 -17.32 -7.35 -13.56
CA THR A 107 -18.50 -6.68 -14.08
C THR A 107 -19.53 -7.73 -14.43
N ASP A 108 -20.55 -7.88 -13.59
CA ASP A 108 -21.75 -8.59 -14.00
C ASP A 108 -22.47 -7.71 -15.04
N VAL A 109 -22.59 -8.20 -16.28
CA VAL A 109 -23.83 -7.98 -17.01
C VAL A 109 -24.93 -8.36 -16.03
N MET A 110 -25.79 -7.40 -15.70
CA MET A 110 -26.96 -7.57 -14.84
C MET A 110 -27.76 -8.81 -15.26
N GLN A 111 -27.38 -10.00 -14.78
CA GLN A 111 -28.25 -11.16 -14.80
C GLN A 111 -29.31 -10.87 -13.76
N LYS A 112 -30.35 -10.19 -14.24
CA LYS A 112 -31.70 -10.33 -13.71
C LYS A 112 -32.04 -11.82 -13.80
N THR A 113 -31.65 -12.56 -12.77
CA THR A 113 -32.17 -13.90 -12.56
C THR A 113 -33.50 -13.74 -11.84
N SER A 114 -34.55 -13.95 -12.62
CA SER A 114 -35.92 -14.37 -12.25
C SER A 114 -36.77 -13.40 -11.42
#